data_AF-A0A852S087-F1
#
_entry.id   AF-A0A852S087-F1
#
_cell.length_a   1.000
_cell.length_b   1.000
_cell.length_c   1.000
_cell.angle_alpha   90.00
_cell.angle_beta   90.00
_cell.angle_gamma   90.00
#
_symmetry.space_group_name_H-M   'P 1'
#
loop_
_entity.id
_entity.type
_entity.pdbx_description
1 polymer ?
#
loop_
_entity_poly.entity_id
_entity_poly.type
_entity_poly.pdbx_seq_one_letter_code
_entity_poly.pdbx_strand_id
1 'polypeptide(L)'
;MGGLGLSLVAIAVAGIKYQLFAAPAEEPISGEFANHPMVEATFMSLLIAIVGLGALAFAVLVNRVRSTGTPGAWGRVTGWLWGVSGALFLLFGAMNFFTHIGLIVNTM
;
A
#
# COMPACT_ATOMS: atom_id res chain seq x y z
N MET A 1 -15.00 11.15 7.95
CA MET A 1 -13.59 10.89 8.36
C MET A 1 -12.93 9.69 7.67
N GLY A 2 -13.57 8.95 6.74
CA GLY A 2 -12.94 7.78 6.08
C GLY A 2 -12.54 7.97 4.61
N GLY A 3 -12.64 9.18 4.05
CA GLY A 3 -12.50 9.41 2.59
C GLY A 3 -11.16 8.92 2.02
N LEU A 4 -10.06 9.19 2.72
CA LEU A 4 -8.72 8.76 2.31
C LEU A 4 -8.56 7.23 2.31
N GLY A 5 -9.18 6.54 3.26
CA GLY A 5 -9.16 5.08 3.30
C GLY A 5 -9.97 4.47 2.14
N LEU A 6 -11.15 5.03 1.85
CA LEU A 6 -11.97 4.60 0.72
C LEU A 6 -11.29 4.85 -0.63
N SER A 7 -10.62 6.01 -0.80
CA SER A 7 -9.89 6.30 -2.03
C SER A 7 -8.72 5.32 -2.24
N LEU A 8 -7.99 4.97 -1.19
CA LEU A 8 -6.90 3.99 -1.29
C LEU A 8 -7.41 2.58 -1.64
N VAL A 9 -8.53 2.15 -1.05
CA VAL A 9 -9.16 0.88 -1.41
C VAL A 9 -9.63 0.91 -2.87
N ALA A 10 -10.22 2.02 -3.34
CA ALA A 10 -10.61 2.17 -4.74
C ALA A 10 -9.40 2.10 -5.70
N ILE A 11 -8.28 2.73 -5.34
CA ILE A 11 -7.02 2.65 -6.10
C ILE A 11 -6.50 1.22 -6.14
N ALA A 12 -6.53 0.49 -5.02
CA ALA A 12 -6.14 -0.92 -5.00
C ALA A 12 -7.01 -1.78 -5.93
N VAL A 13 -8.33 -1.59 -5.92
CA VAL A 13 -9.24 -2.30 -6.83
C VAL A 13 -8.95 -1.95 -8.30
N ALA A 14 -8.70 -0.67 -8.59
CA ALA A 14 -8.30 -0.23 -9.92
C ALA A 14 -6.96 -0.85 -10.34
N GLY A 15 -6.00 -0.95 -9.42
CA GLY A 15 -4.69 -1.58 -9.64
C GLY A 15 -4.79 -3.02 -10.12
N ILE A 16 -5.66 -3.83 -9.50
CA ILE A 16 -5.93 -5.20 -9.94
C ILE A 16 -6.66 -5.21 -11.29
N LYS A 17 -7.72 -4.40 -11.44
CA LYS A 17 -8.59 -4.44 -12.63
C LYS A 17 -7.88 -3.98 -13.90
N TYR A 18 -7.03 -2.97 -13.78
CA TYR A 18 -6.37 -2.32 -14.93
C TYR A 18 -4.86 -2.61 -14.99
N GLN A 19 -4.33 -3.44 -14.09
CA GLN A 19 -2.92 -3.79 -14.02
C GLN A 19 -1.99 -2.55 -13.98
N LEU A 20 -2.43 -1.49 -13.29
CA LEU A 20 -1.78 -0.17 -13.28
C LEU A 20 -0.36 -0.14 -12.71
N PHE A 21 0.07 -1.24 -12.07
CA PHE A 21 1.36 -1.34 -11.38
C PHE A 21 2.28 -2.39 -12.01
N ALA A 22 2.02 -2.82 -13.25
CA ALA A 22 2.95 -3.67 -13.97
C ALA A 22 4.20 -2.86 -14.33
N ALA A 23 5.36 -3.36 -13.93
CA ALA A 23 6.65 -2.72 -14.19
C ALA A 23 7.11 -2.97 -15.64
N PRO A 24 7.86 -2.02 -16.22
CA PRO A 24 8.53 -2.23 -17.50
C PRO A 24 9.60 -3.33 -17.39
N ALA A 25 9.79 -4.08 -18.48
CA ALA A 25 10.75 -5.19 -18.54
C ALA A 25 12.20 -4.73 -18.33
N GLU A 26 12.49 -3.43 -18.51
CA GLU A 26 13.84 -2.90 -18.30
C GLU A 26 14.24 -2.83 -16.82
N GLU A 27 13.31 -2.95 -15.86
CA GLU A 27 13.63 -2.80 -14.43
C GLU A 27 14.48 -3.94 -13.85
N PRO A 28 15.51 -3.66 -13.03
CA PRO A 28 16.50 -4.66 -12.62
C PRO A 28 15.96 -5.84 -11.82
N ILE A 29 14.87 -5.64 -11.06
CA ILE A 29 14.26 -6.68 -10.20
C ILE A 29 12.79 -6.87 -10.57
N SER A 30 12.05 -5.78 -10.77
CA SER A 30 10.64 -5.80 -11.18
C SER A 30 10.47 -6.25 -12.64
N GLY A 31 11.45 -5.97 -13.51
CA GLY A 31 11.43 -6.41 -14.91
C GLY A 31 11.45 -7.93 -15.09
N GLU A 32 12.01 -8.69 -14.13
CA GLU A 32 11.92 -10.16 -14.10
C GLU A 32 10.45 -10.65 -13.99
N PHE A 33 9.58 -9.85 -13.38
CA PHE A 33 8.15 -10.12 -13.26
C PHE A 33 7.32 -9.46 -14.35
N ALA A 34 7.92 -8.81 -15.35
CA ALA A 34 7.19 -8.16 -16.45
C ALA A 34 6.32 -9.13 -17.27
N ASN A 35 6.71 -10.41 -17.33
CA ASN A 35 5.91 -11.48 -17.95
C ASN A 35 4.70 -11.92 -17.08
N HIS A 36 4.65 -11.48 -15.83
CA HIS A 36 3.60 -11.78 -14.85
C HIS A 36 2.98 -10.49 -14.25
N PRO A 37 2.36 -9.63 -15.09
CA PRO A 37 1.85 -8.31 -14.66
C PRO A 37 0.79 -8.40 -13.56
N MET A 38 0.06 -9.53 -13.47
CA MET A 38 -0.90 -9.77 -12.39
C MET A 38 -0.25 -9.94 -11.01
N VAL A 39 0.99 -10.44 -10.94
CA VAL A 39 1.69 -10.63 -9.66
C VAL A 39 2.04 -9.29 -9.04
N GLU A 40 2.63 -8.40 -9.82
CA GLU A 40 2.99 -7.05 -9.37
C GLU A 40 1.76 -6.19 -9.10
N ALA A 41 0.78 -6.22 -10.00
CA ALA A 41 -0.49 -5.52 -9.81
C ALA A 41 -1.18 -5.95 -8.52
N THR A 42 -1.19 -7.25 -8.21
CA THR A 42 -1.78 -7.77 -6.97
C THR A 42 -0.96 -7.37 -5.74
N PHE A 43 0.37 -7.47 -5.81
CA PHE A 43 1.26 -7.09 -4.70
C PHE A 43 1.11 -5.60 -4.33
N MET A 44 1.18 -4.72 -5.33
CA MET A 44 1.04 -3.28 -5.13
C MET A 44 -0.36 -2.90 -4.67
N SER A 45 -1.39 -3.54 -5.24
CA SER A 45 -2.76 -3.32 -4.81
C SER A 45 -2.99 -3.77 -3.37
N LEU A 46 -2.38 -4.88 -2.95
CA LEU A 46 -2.48 -5.39 -1.58
C LEU A 46 -1.76 -4.45 -0.59
N LEU A 47 -0.58 -3.94 -0.95
CA LEU A 47 0.12 -2.90 -0.18
C LEU A 47 -0.77 -1.68 0.06
N ILE A 48 -1.34 -1.12 -1.01
CA ILE A 48 -2.20 0.07 -0.95
C ILE A 48 -3.48 -0.23 -0.18
N ALA A 49 -4.06 -1.42 -0.34
CA ALA A 49 -5.27 -1.84 0.36
C ALA A 49 -5.07 -1.89 1.88
N ILE A 50 -3.94 -2.43 2.37
CA ILE A 50 -3.66 -2.49 3.82
C ILE A 50 -3.54 -1.08 4.41
N VAL A 51 -2.91 -0.13 3.69
CA VAL A 51 -2.86 1.28 4.11
C VAL A 51 -4.27 1.88 4.14
N GLY A 52 -5.09 1.61 3.11
CA GLY A 52 -6.48 2.05 3.04
C GLY A 52 -7.32 1.53 4.21
N LEU A 53 -7.19 0.24 4.54
CA LEU A 53 -7.82 -0.37 5.71
C LEU A 53 -7.33 0.25 7.01
N GLY A 54 -6.04 0.54 7.14
CA GLY A 54 -5.46 1.25 8.28
C GLY A 54 -6.04 2.66 8.46
N ALA A 55 -6.25 3.40 7.37
CA ALA A 55 -6.88 4.71 7.39
C ALA A 55 -8.37 4.64 7.75
N LEU A 56 -9.10 3.62 7.26
CA LEU A 56 -10.50 3.38 7.66
C LEU A 56 -10.60 3.00 9.14
N ALA A 57 -9.76 2.09 9.62
CA ALA A 57 -9.70 1.68 11.02
C ALA A 57 -9.36 2.87 11.94
N PHE A 58 -8.44 3.74 11.50
CA PHE A 58 -8.12 4.97 12.21
C PHE A 58 -9.32 5.93 12.29
N ALA A 59 -10.06 6.10 11.20
CA ALA A 59 -11.29 6.91 11.21
C ALA A 59 -12.33 6.38 12.19
N VAL A 60 -12.50 5.05 12.26
CA VAL A 60 -13.39 4.39 13.23
C VAL A 60 -12.88 4.58 14.66
N LEU A 61 -11.57 4.42 14.88
CA LEU A 61 -10.92 4.62 16.17
C LEU A 61 -11.16 6.03 16.70
N VAL A 62 -10.93 7.07 15.89
CA VAL A 62 -11.13 8.46 16.29
C VAL A 62 -12.58 8.70 16.69
N ASN A 63 -13.55 8.20 15.92
CA ASN A 63 -14.97 8.33 16.27
C ASN A 63 -15.31 7.59 17.59
N ARG A 64 -14.74 6.39 17.80
CA ARG A 64 -14.93 5.62 19.03
C ARG A 64 -14.35 6.30 20.25
N VAL A 65 -13.13 6.82 20.15
CA VAL A 65 -12.49 7.58 21.24
C VAL A 65 -13.30 8.84 21.56
N ARG A 66 -13.79 9.57 20.56
CA ARG A 66 -14.67 10.74 20.78
C ARG A 66 -15.98 10.37 21.48
N SER A 67 -16.55 9.20 21.21
CA SER A 67 -17.83 8.78 21.78
C SER A 67 -17.71 8.09 23.15
N THR A 68 -16.61 7.38 23.42
CA THR A 68 -16.48 6.48 24.57
C THR A 68 -15.28 6.78 25.46
N GLY A 69 -14.42 7.73 25.06
CA GLY A 69 -13.19 8.10 25.77
C GLY A 69 -12.08 7.05 25.73
N THR A 70 -12.31 5.85 25.17
CA THR A 70 -11.34 4.75 25.19
C THR A 70 -11.06 4.20 23.78
N PRO A 71 -9.81 3.79 23.47
CA PRO A 71 -9.45 3.21 22.16
C PRO A 71 -10.05 1.82 21.91
N GLY A 72 -10.29 1.06 22.98
CA GLY A 72 -10.79 -0.32 22.92
C GLY A 72 -9.98 -1.24 21.98
N ALA A 73 -10.67 -2.17 21.32
CA ALA A 73 -10.06 -3.08 20.35
C ALA A 73 -9.57 -2.37 19.08
N TRP A 74 -10.23 -1.26 18.70
CA TRP A 74 -9.87 -0.47 17.51
C TRP A 74 -8.48 0.17 17.61
N GLY A 75 -8.02 0.50 18.82
CA GLY A 75 -6.66 0.98 19.03
C GLY A 75 -5.61 -0.05 18.61
N ARG A 76 -5.81 -1.33 18.99
CA ARG A 76 -4.92 -2.44 18.63
C ARG A 76 -4.98 -2.74 17.13
N VAL A 77 -6.17 -2.80 16.55
CA VAL A 77 -6.35 -3.07 15.11
C VAL A 77 -5.67 -2.01 14.27
N THR A 78 -5.91 -0.73 14.56
CA THR A 78 -5.28 0.39 13.86
C THR A 78 -3.77 0.37 14.03
N GLY A 79 -3.27 0.14 15.25
CA GLY A 79 -1.83 0.03 15.52
C GLY A 79 -1.15 -1.07 14.69
N TRP A 80 -1.77 -2.24 14.61
CA TRP A 80 -1.28 -3.35 13.79
C TRP A 80 -1.28 -3.02 12.29
N LEU A 81 -2.39 -2.49 11.77
CA LEU A 81 -2.50 -2.14 10.35
C LEU A 81 -1.47 -1.09 9.95
N TRP A 82 -1.24 -0.08 10.79
CA TRP A 82 -0.23 0.95 10.55
C TRP A 82 1.20 0.40 10.68
N GLY A 83 1.46 -0.44 11.68
CA GLY A 83 2.76 -1.08 11.86
C GLY A 83 3.15 -1.95 10.68
N VAL A 84 2.24 -2.83 10.24
CA VAL A 84 2.45 -3.70 9.07
C VAL A 84 2.59 -2.87 7.79
N SER A 85 1.70 -1.90 7.57
CA SER A 85 1.78 -1.01 6.40
C SER A 85 3.12 -0.27 6.34
N GLY A 86 3.55 0.32 7.47
CA GLY A 86 4.81 1.06 7.56
C GLY A 86 6.02 0.18 7.33
N ALA A 87 6.06 -1.01 7.92
CA ALA A 87 7.15 -1.96 7.70
C ALA A 87 7.23 -2.41 6.23
N LEU A 88 6.10 -2.73 5.62
CA LEU A 88 6.03 -3.14 4.23
C LEU A 88 6.44 -2.01 3.26
N PHE A 89 5.95 -0.79 3.47
CA PHE A 89 6.33 0.37 2.65
C PHE A 89 7.78 0.78 2.85
N LEU A 90 8.34 0.61 4.04
CA LEU A 90 9.75 0.88 4.30
C LEU A 90 10.65 -0.09 3.52
N LEU A 91 10.34 -1.38 3.57
CA LEU A 91 11.06 -2.40 2.80
C LEU A 91 10.87 -2.19 1.30
N PHE A 92 9.64 -1.96 0.85
CA PHE A 92 9.34 -1.70 -0.55
C PHE A 92 10.05 -0.44 -1.06
N GLY A 93 10.01 0.66 -0.31
CA GLY A 93 10.70 1.89 -0.68
C GLY A 93 12.21 1.73 -0.76
N ALA A 94 12.81 0.96 0.16
CA ALA A 94 14.23 0.65 0.10
C ALA A 94 14.57 -0.14 -1.18
N MET A 95 13.76 -1.15 -1.55
CA MET A 95 13.96 -1.89 -2.80
C MET A 95 13.74 -1.01 -4.03
N ASN A 96 12.66 -0.22 -4.03
CA ASN A 96 12.28 0.66 -5.14
C ASN A 96 13.37 1.70 -5.45
N PHE A 97 14.06 2.19 -4.42
CA PHE A 97 15.22 3.08 -4.58
C PHE A 97 16.32 2.44 -5.45
N PHE A 98 16.60 1.16 -5.25
CA PHE A 98 17.61 0.44 -6.03
C PHE A 98 17.12 -0.05 -7.39
N THR A 99 15.81 -0.24 -7.56
CA THR A 99 15.24 -0.78 -8.80
C THR A 99 14.74 0.32 -9.74
N HIS A 100 13.71 1.04 -9.35
CA HIS A 100 12.98 1.96 -10.22
C HIS A 100 13.72 3.30 -10.34
N ILE A 101 14.15 3.88 -9.20
CA ILE A 101 14.98 5.09 -9.21
C ILE A 101 16.40 4.77 -9.70
N GLY A 102 16.94 3.64 -9.26
CA GLY A 102 18.23 3.12 -9.73
C GLY A 102 18.27 2.98 -11.26
N LEU A 103 17.21 2.44 -11.87
CA LEU A 103 17.08 2.42 -13.33
C LEU A 103 17.06 3.82 -13.92
N ILE A 104 16.13 4.68 -13.49
CA ILE A 104 15.99 6.05 -14.00
C ILE A 104 17.32 6.80 -14.01
N VAL A 105 18.12 6.69 -12.95
CA VAL A 105 19.41 7.40 -12.85
C VAL A 105 20.52 6.76 -13.69
N ASN A 106 20.48 5.45 -13.93
CA ASN A 106 21.53 4.76 -14.70
C ASN A 106 21.20 4.59 -16.19
N THR A 107 19.94 4.82 -16.61
CA THR A 107 19.49 4.70 -18.01
C THR A 107 19.12 6.03 -18.67
N MET A 108 19.09 7.15 -17.93
CA MET A 108 19.02 8.53 -18.47
C MET A 108 20.38 9.20 -18.42
#